data_AF-A0A1H8DEN6-F1
#
_entry.id   AF-A0A1H8DEN6-F1
#
_cell.length_a   1.000
_cell.length_b   1.000
_cell.length_c   1.000
_cell.angle_alpha   90.00
_cell.angle_beta   90.00
_cell.angle_gamma   90.00
#
_symmetry.space_group_name_H-M   'P 1'
#
loop_
_entity.id
_entity.type
_entity.pdbx_description
1 polymer ?
#
loop_
_entity_poly.entity_id
_entity_poly.type
_entity_poly.pdbx_seq_one_letter_code
_entity_poly.pdbx_strand_id
1 'polypeptide(L)'
;MTADALALLVNDIHLQGGCLVREGWQTVLISSLSAALATQMAGLADAAGLSPVILDEANHDVDLADVDDIGGPYRLSLTKPAPDGIPQLLTLKGFDDLLADIGERAIIHVAALAAPFETLATVFVPWDADAQAAPPLPSPKSPRNLVREYSDVRLAPATIGLWLLRQPMWLERDPVFRRWATLATRQCLLAIGNELQDSPLSIVFKGPPRGVMLAPDVNANVDETLFTAVQASAQWVYEAPTETEMRHPLLSAEIARFSSVDGKLQADPAIFRPALDGARLAYDLGLSKLSSDTLKMLTDLRKSVLDEATKVSDSSRQLVASVATTLSVGVGLVAAKIGANADGRIVGVVAVIATVYVFSIVWAGFRALDLQDNIRDQWKSRTYGFISQESYDDLVEYPAKKAAAAYRSVARICLYLATAMIGVIVWSIATFP
;
A
#
# COMPACT_ATOMS: atom_id res chain seq x y z
N MET A 1 -33.86 -27.17 3.05
CA MET A 1 -34.52 -28.03 2.02
C MET A 1 -35.74 -27.40 1.35
N THR A 2 -36.73 -26.88 2.08
CA THR A 2 -37.94 -26.25 1.47
C THR A 2 -37.63 -24.89 0.83
N ALA A 3 -36.77 -24.08 1.45
CA ALA A 3 -36.28 -22.83 0.88
C ALA A 3 -35.45 -23.05 -0.40
N ASP A 4 -34.63 -24.10 -0.44
CA ASP A 4 -33.81 -24.44 -1.62
C ASP A 4 -34.69 -24.86 -2.79
N ALA A 5 -35.73 -25.67 -2.53
CA ALA A 5 -36.69 -26.07 -3.55
C ALA A 5 -37.46 -24.86 -4.11
N LEU A 6 -37.86 -23.92 -3.26
CA LEU A 6 -38.47 -22.67 -3.68
C LEU A 6 -37.51 -21.83 -4.52
N ALA A 7 -36.27 -21.66 -4.07
CA ALA A 7 -35.24 -20.91 -4.78
C ALA A 7 -35.00 -21.47 -6.19
N LEU A 8 -34.81 -22.79 -6.30
CA LEU A 8 -34.61 -23.47 -7.59
C LEU A 8 -35.81 -23.26 -8.53
N LEU A 9 -37.04 -23.44 -8.02
CA LEU A 9 -38.26 -23.22 -8.80
C LEU A 9 -38.37 -21.77 -9.30
N VAL A 10 -38.15 -20.79 -8.43
CA VAL A 10 -38.23 -19.37 -8.80
C VAL A 10 -37.16 -19.00 -9.83
N ASN A 11 -35.92 -19.48 -9.63
CA ASN A 11 -34.82 -19.23 -10.55
C ASN A 11 -35.10 -19.84 -11.95
N ASP A 12 -35.58 -21.08 -12.00
CA ASP A 12 -35.89 -21.75 -13.27
C ASP A 12 -37.01 -21.03 -14.05
N ILE A 13 -38.09 -20.64 -13.37
CA ILE A 13 -39.20 -19.92 -14.00
C ILE A 13 -38.78 -18.51 -14.43
N HIS A 14 -37.96 -17.82 -13.63
CA HIS A 14 -37.43 -16.50 -14.00
C HIS A 14 -36.53 -16.58 -15.23
N LEU A 15 -35.63 -17.57 -15.31
CA LEU A 15 -34.74 -17.78 -16.45
C LEU A 15 -35.50 -18.06 -17.75
N GLN A 16 -36.67 -18.69 -17.66
CA GLN A 16 -37.57 -18.92 -18.79
C GLN A 16 -38.43 -17.69 -19.16
N GLY A 17 -38.31 -16.58 -18.42
CA GLY A 17 -39.12 -15.38 -18.60
C GLY A 17 -40.57 -15.52 -18.09
N GLY A 18 -40.85 -16.57 -17.31
CA GLY A 18 -42.19 -16.88 -16.80
C GLY A 18 -42.59 -16.10 -15.54
N CYS A 19 -41.65 -15.42 -14.88
CA CYS A 19 -41.96 -14.54 -13.76
C CYS A 19 -40.97 -13.37 -13.64
N LEU A 20 -41.40 -12.32 -12.93
CA LEU A 20 -40.55 -11.19 -12.55
C LEU A 20 -40.24 -11.28 -11.06
N VAL A 21 -38.95 -11.19 -10.71
CA VAL A 21 -38.48 -11.29 -9.33
C VAL A 21 -37.87 -9.96 -8.90
N ARG A 22 -38.30 -9.48 -7.74
CA ARG A 22 -37.67 -8.37 -7.02
C ARG A 22 -37.40 -8.78 -5.59
N GLU A 23 -36.15 -8.84 -5.23
CA GLU A 23 -35.72 -9.25 -3.89
C GLU A 23 -35.03 -8.09 -3.18
N GLY A 24 -35.47 -7.83 -1.95
CA GLY A 24 -34.79 -6.96 -1.00
C GLY A 24 -34.28 -7.77 0.20
N TRP A 25 -33.61 -7.11 1.13
CA TRP A 25 -33.06 -7.79 2.31
C TRP A 25 -34.11 -8.44 3.22
N GLN A 26 -35.34 -7.91 3.26
CA GLN A 26 -36.43 -8.39 4.13
C GLN A 26 -37.55 -9.10 3.37
N THR A 27 -37.75 -8.78 2.09
CA THR A 27 -38.91 -9.23 1.33
C THR A 27 -38.53 -9.70 -0.06
N VAL A 28 -39.26 -10.68 -0.58
CA VAL A 28 -39.18 -11.12 -1.98
C VAL A 28 -40.55 -10.93 -2.62
N LEU A 29 -40.60 -10.28 -3.78
CA LEU A 29 -41.80 -10.12 -4.59
C LEU A 29 -41.61 -10.88 -5.91
N ILE A 30 -42.52 -11.80 -6.17
CA ILE A 30 -42.56 -12.59 -7.42
C ILE A 30 -43.87 -12.24 -8.12
N SER A 31 -43.81 -11.80 -9.38
CA SER A 31 -44.97 -11.31 -10.13
C SER A 31 -45.18 -12.09 -11.42
N SER A 32 -46.39 -11.96 -11.98
CA SER A 32 -46.83 -12.61 -13.21
C SER A 32 -46.98 -14.13 -13.06
N LEU A 33 -47.47 -14.58 -11.91
CA LEU A 33 -47.65 -16.00 -11.61
C LEU A 33 -49.03 -16.51 -12.09
N SER A 34 -49.05 -17.72 -12.62
CA SER A 34 -50.29 -18.48 -12.80
C SER A 34 -50.81 -18.99 -11.46
N ALA A 35 -52.10 -19.36 -11.38
CA ALA A 35 -52.70 -19.93 -10.19
C ALA A 35 -51.91 -21.13 -9.65
N ALA A 36 -51.56 -22.07 -10.54
CA ALA A 36 -50.78 -23.25 -10.18
C ALA A 36 -49.40 -22.91 -9.59
N LEU A 37 -48.69 -21.94 -10.16
CA LEU A 37 -47.38 -21.51 -9.66
C LEU A 37 -47.50 -20.72 -8.35
N ALA A 38 -48.50 -19.85 -8.21
CA ALA A 38 -48.75 -19.10 -6.98
C ALA A 38 -49.01 -20.04 -5.80
N THR A 39 -49.89 -21.03 -5.99
CA THR A 39 -50.21 -22.03 -4.96
C THR A 39 -49.00 -22.91 -4.62
N GLN A 40 -48.25 -23.38 -5.63
CA GLN A 40 -47.06 -24.19 -5.41
C GLN A 40 -45.97 -23.42 -4.66
N MET A 41 -45.67 -22.19 -5.08
CA MET A 41 -44.63 -21.35 -4.46
C MET A 41 -45.04 -20.91 -3.05
N ALA A 42 -46.32 -20.58 -2.81
CA ALA A 42 -46.82 -20.24 -1.49
C ALA A 42 -46.69 -21.42 -0.51
N GLY A 43 -47.03 -22.63 -0.94
CA GLY A 43 -46.86 -23.83 -0.11
C GLY A 43 -45.39 -24.12 0.24
N LEU A 44 -44.47 -23.95 -0.70
CA LEU A 44 -43.04 -24.09 -0.44
C LEU A 44 -42.49 -22.99 0.48
N ALA A 45 -42.99 -21.75 0.32
CA ALA A 45 -42.60 -20.61 1.14
C ALA A 45 -43.05 -20.77 2.61
N ASP A 46 -44.31 -21.16 2.82
CA ASP A 46 -44.81 -21.41 4.18
C ASP A 46 -44.01 -22.52 4.88
N ALA A 47 -43.73 -23.62 4.17
CA ALA A 47 -42.90 -24.71 4.67
C ALA A 47 -41.42 -24.32 4.89
N ALA A 48 -40.98 -23.20 4.35
CA ALA A 48 -39.65 -22.61 4.56
C ALA A 48 -39.64 -21.50 5.63
N GLY A 49 -40.78 -21.23 6.27
CA GLY A 49 -40.93 -20.14 7.24
C GLY A 49 -40.93 -18.74 6.61
N LEU A 50 -41.14 -18.64 5.31
CA LEU A 50 -41.27 -17.40 4.55
C LEU A 50 -42.76 -17.03 4.51
N SER A 51 -43.22 -16.14 5.40
CA SER A 51 -44.65 -15.77 5.50
C SER A 51 -45.19 -15.28 4.15
N PRO A 52 -45.99 -16.09 3.41
CA PRO A 52 -46.40 -15.77 2.06
C PRO A 52 -47.73 -15.01 2.05
N VAL A 53 -47.85 -14.03 1.16
CA VAL A 53 -49.09 -13.29 0.87
C VAL A 53 -49.32 -13.32 -0.63
N ILE A 54 -50.48 -13.79 -1.07
CA ILE A 54 -50.85 -13.85 -2.48
C ILE A 54 -51.69 -12.61 -2.79
N LEU A 55 -51.33 -11.90 -3.86
CA LEU A 55 -52.01 -10.70 -4.30
C LEU A 55 -52.53 -10.89 -5.72
N ASP A 56 -53.74 -10.38 -5.99
CA ASP A 56 -54.26 -10.25 -7.36
C ASP A 56 -53.60 -9.10 -8.13
N GLU A 57 -54.04 -8.87 -9.37
CA GLU A 57 -53.56 -7.75 -10.19
C GLU A 57 -53.86 -6.37 -9.56
N ALA A 58 -54.94 -6.27 -8.78
CA ALA A 58 -55.36 -5.07 -8.08
C ALA A 58 -54.66 -4.86 -6.71
N ASN A 59 -53.73 -5.76 -6.32
CA ASN A 59 -53.07 -5.83 -5.01
C ASN A 59 -54.00 -6.11 -3.82
N HIS A 60 -55.10 -6.81 -4.03
CA HIS A 60 -55.89 -7.35 -2.93
C HIS A 60 -55.31 -8.69 -2.48
N ASP A 61 -55.36 -8.94 -1.17
CA ASP A 61 -55.00 -10.23 -0.59
C ASP A 61 -56.01 -11.30 -1.02
N VAL A 62 -55.50 -12.44 -1.50
CA VAL A 62 -56.28 -13.56 -1.98
C VAL A 62 -55.92 -14.78 -1.15
N ASP A 63 -56.92 -15.34 -0.46
CA ASP A 63 -56.74 -16.59 0.27
C ASP A 63 -56.34 -17.72 -0.68
N LEU A 64 -55.46 -18.62 -0.23
CA LEU A 64 -54.96 -19.74 -1.05
C LEU A 64 -56.08 -20.61 -1.65
N ALA A 65 -57.25 -20.68 -0.98
CA ALA A 65 -58.41 -21.42 -1.44
C ALA A 65 -59.16 -20.76 -2.60
N ASP A 66 -59.00 -19.45 -2.77
CA ASP A 66 -59.69 -18.62 -3.77
C ASP A 66 -58.82 -18.36 -5.01
N VAL A 67 -57.59 -18.91 -5.04
CA VAL A 67 -56.68 -18.82 -6.19
C VAL A 67 -57.17 -19.74 -7.31
N ASP A 68 -57.67 -19.14 -8.39
CA ASP A 68 -58.13 -19.83 -9.60
C ASP A 68 -57.46 -19.32 -10.89
N ASP A 69 -57.66 -20.03 -12.00
CA ASP A 69 -57.06 -19.68 -13.30
C ASP A 69 -57.66 -18.40 -13.93
N ILE A 70 -58.76 -17.87 -13.39
CA ILE A 70 -59.47 -16.70 -13.93
C ILE A 70 -58.97 -15.41 -13.28
N GLY A 71 -58.65 -15.45 -11.98
CA GLY A 71 -58.20 -14.31 -11.18
C GLY A 71 -56.73 -13.91 -11.35
N GLY A 72 -55.96 -14.66 -12.14
CA GLY A 72 -54.58 -14.33 -12.45
C GLY A 72 -54.44 -13.11 -13.40
N PRO A 73 -53.24 -12.52 -13.51
CA PRO A 73 -51.97 -12.97 -12.92
C PRO A 73 -51.81 -12.59 -11.45
N TYR A 74 -51.23 -13.51 -10.67
CA TYR A 74 -50.98 -13.30 -9.24
C TYR A 74 -49.58 -12.74 -8.97
N ARG A 75 -49.42 -12.14 -7.80
CA ARG A 75 -48.13 -11.77 -7.20
C ARG A 75 -47.99 -12.48 -5.86
N LEU A 76 -46.79 -12.93 -5.55
CA LEU A 76 -46.45 -13.55 -4.28
C LEU A 76 -45.45 -12.66 -3.55
N SER A 77 -45.84 -12.16 -2.38
CA SER A 77 -44.98 -11.41 -1.47
C SER A 77 -44.54 -12.32 -0.33
N LEU A 78 -43.23 -12.46 -0.14
CA LEU A 78 -42.63 -13.31 0.89
C LEU A 78 -41.88 -12.43 1.89
N THR A 79 -42.13 -12.63 3.18
CA THR A 79 -41.32 -12.03 4.24
C THR A 79 -40.29 -13.04 4.73
N LYS A 80 -39.01 -12.66 4.72
CA LYS A 80 -37.90 -13.53 5.13
C LYS A 80 -37.85 -13.69 6.64
N PRO A 81 -37.62 -14.90 7.17
CA PRO A 81 -37.23 -15.03 8.57
C PRO A 81 -35.89 -14.31 8.74
N ALA A 82 -35.76 -13.47 9.76
CA ALA A 82 -34.50 -12.78 10.06
C ALA A 82 -33.85 -13.42 11.29
N PRO A 83 -33.34 -14.67 11.19
CA PRO A 83 -32.73 -15.34 12.34
C PRO A 83 -31.53 -14.52 12.80
N ASP A 84 -31.58 -14.07 14.05
CA ASP A 84 -30.53 -13.25 14.70
C ASP A 84 -30.11 -12.00 13.90
N GLY A 85 -31.01 -11.47 13.05
CA GLY A 85 -30.73 -10.32 12.19
C GLY A 85 -29.77 -10.62 11.02
N ILE A 86 -29.46 -11.90 10.76
CA ILE A 86 -28.60 -12.30 9.65
C ILE A 86 -29.38 -12.16 8.34
N PRO A 87 -28.85 -11.43 7.35
CA PRO A 87 -29.48 -11.26 6.05
C PRO A 87 -29.53 -12.59 5.27
N GLN A 88 -30.63 -12.80 4.55
CA GLN A 88 -30.83 -13.99 3.72
C GLN A 88 -31.09 -13.61 2.25
N LEU A 89 -30.64 -14.45 1.32
CA LEU A 89 -30.84 -14.32 -0.13
C LEU A 89 -31.49 -15.59 -0.68
N LEU A 90 -32.66 -15.46 -1.27
CA LEU A 90 -33.50 -16.56 -1.75
C LEU A 90 -33.28 -16.83 -3.25
N THR A 91 -33.08 -15.79 -4.06
CA THR A 91 -33.05 -15.92 -5.53
C THR A 91 -31.71 -15.48 -6.11
N LEU A 92 -31.33 -16.02 -7.28
CA LEU A 92 -30.13 -15.57 -8.01
C LEU A 92 -30.27 -14.13 -8.49
N LYS A 93 -31.49 -13.67 -8.78
CA LYS A 93 -31.74 -12.27 -9.15
C LYS A 93 -31.46 -11.32 -8.00
N GLY A 94 -31.93 -11.66 -6.79
CA GLY A 94 -31.61 -10.91 -5.58
C GLY A 94 -30.12 -10.96 -5.25
N PHE A 95 -29.49 -12.12 -5.48
CA PHE A 95 -28.05 -12.28 -5.33
C PHE A 95 -27.27 -11.29 -6.21
N ASP A 96 -27.63 -11.14 -7.48
CA ASP A 96 -27.01 -10.17 -8.39
C ASP A 96 -27.21 -8.71 -7.94
N ASP A 97 -28.45 -8.35 -7.60
CA ASP A 97 -28.81 -6.98 -7.28
C ASP A 97 -28.22 -6.52 -5.95
N LEU A 98 -28.24 -7.39 -4.94
CA LEU A 98 -27.90 -7.05 -3.56
C LEU A 98 -26.41 -7.24 -3.24
N LEU A 99 -25.67 -8.06 -4.01
CA LEU A 99 -24.22 -8.15 -3.87
C LEU A 99 -23.51 -6.82 -4.18
N ALA A 100 -24.06 -6.01 -5.08
CA ALA A 100 -23.52 -4.69 -5.40
C ALA A 100 -23.62 -3.70 -4.22
N ASP A 101 -24.59 -3.91 -3.32
CA ASP A 101 -24.86 -3.07 -2.14
C ASP A 101 -24.96 -3.91 -0.85
N ILE A 102 -23.93 -4.72 -0.63
CA ILE A 102 -23.88 -5.64 0.50
C ILE A 102 -23.66 -4.93 1.84
N GLY A 103 -23.13 -3.70 1.84
CA GLY A 103 -22.75 -2.97 3.05
C GLY A 103 -21.70 -3.69 3.88
N GLU A 104 -21.85 -3.67 5.21
CA GLU A 104 -20.91 -4.28 6.17
C GLU A 104 -21.34 -5.71 6.62
N ARG A 105 -22.13 -6.40 5.80
CA ARG A 105 -22.66 -7.73 6.14
C ARG A 105 -21.56 -8.79 6.11
N ALA A 106 -21.18 -9.30 7.28
CA ALA A 106 -20.14 -10.30 7.44
C ALA A 106 -20.63 -11.74 7.14
N ILE A 107 -21.91 -12.03 7.31
CA ILE A 107 -22.52 -13.35 7.09
C ILE A 107 -23.79 -13.17 6.26
N ILE A 108 -24.00 -14.03 5.27
CA ILE A 108 -25.23 -14.07 4.47
C ILE A 108 -25.67 -15.52 4.25
N HIS A 109 -26.92 -15.82 4.58
CA HIS A 109 -27.53 -17.10 4.26
C HIS A 109 -28.06 -17.07 2.83
N VAL A 110 -27.77 -18.11 2.05
CA VAL A 110 -28.16 -18.19 0.64
C VAL A 110 -28.87 -19.52 0.38
N ALA A 111 -30.07 -19.42 -0.19
CA ALA A 111 -30.83 -20.59 -0.61
C ALA A 111 -30.17 -21.26 -1.81
N ALA A 112 -30.28 -22.58 -1.88
CA ALA A 112 -29.67 -23.43 -2.91
C ALA A 112 -28.13 -23.36 -3.00
N LEU A 113 -27.45 -22.77 -2.00
CA LEU A 113 -26.01 -22.89 -1.84
C LEU A 113 -25.69 -24.26 -1.22
N ALA A 114 -24.88 -25.07 -1.90
CA ALA A 114 -24.58 -26.44 -1.50
C ALA A 114 -23.51 -26.52 -0.41
N ALA A 115 -22.55 -25.59 -0.42
CA ALA A 115 -21.47 -25.54 0.56
C ALA A 115 -21.09 -24.08 0.90
N PRO A 116 -20.72 -23.81 2.16
CA PRO A 116 -20.27 -22.47 2.53
C PRO A 116 -18.97 -22.10 1.83
N PHE A 117 -18.78 -20.81 1.56
CA PHE A 117 -17.52 -20.26 1.10
C PHE A 117 -17.22 -18.90 1.72
N GLU A 118 -15.94 -18.62 1.90
CA GLU A 118 -15.46 -17.41 2.58
C GLU A 118 -14.71 -16.49 1.62
N THR A 119 -15.10 -15.21 1.66
CA THR A 119 -14.34 -14.13 1.05
C THR A 119 -13.53 -13.40 2.11
N LEU A 120 -12.78 -12.37 1.72
CA LEU A 120 -12.07 -11.55 2.71
C LEU A 120 -13.03 -10.73 3.59
N ALA A 121 -14.24 -10.41 3.10
CA ALA A 121 -15.20 -9.55 3.77
C ALA A 121 -16.48 -10.25 4.28
N THR A 122 -16.94 -11.29 3.59
CA THR A 122 -18.24 -11.93 3.82
C THR A 122 -18.12 -13.45 3.74
N VAL A 123 -18.85 -14.14 4.62
CA VAL A 123 -19.08 -15.58 4.62
C VAL A 123 -20.45 -15.86 4.03
N PHE A 124 -20.51 -16.68 2.99
CA PHE A 124 -21.75 -17.18 2.42
C PHE A 124 -22.00 -18.58 2.95
N VAL A 125 -23.20 -18.79 3.50
CA VAL A 125 -23.59 -20.02 4.19
C VAL A 125 -24.91 -20.54 3.61
N PRO A 126 -25.10 -21.87 3.53
CA PRO A 126 -26.39 -22.45 3.14
C PRO A 126 -27.52 -21.96 4.05
N TRP A 127 -28.74 -21.91 3.50
CA TRP A 127 -29.92 -21.32 4.17
C TRP A 127 -30.17 -21.81 5.60
N ASP A 128 -30.06 -23.13 5.81
CA ASP A 128 -30.34 -23.81 7.07
C ASP A 128 -29.08 -24.11 7.89
N ALA A 129 -27.90 -23.62 7.47
CA ALA A 129 -26.64 -23.93 8.15
C ALA A 129 -26.36 -22.94 9.29
N ASP A 130 -25.77 -23.44 10.38
CA ASP A 130 -25.21 -22.59 11.42
C ASP A 130 -24.01 -21.81 10.86
N ALA A 131 -23.98 -20.52 11.17
CA ALA A 131 -22.94 -19.62 10.67
C ALA A 131 -22.13 -19.05 11.83
N GLN A 132 -20.81 -19.10 11.70
CA GLN A 132 -19.90 -18.40 12.59
C GLN A 132 -19.08 -17.40 11.80
N ALA A 133 -19.10 -16.13 12.23
CA ALA A 133 -18.27 -15.11 11.62
C ALA A 133 -16.81 -15.49 11.80
N ALA A 134 -16.12 -15.65 10.69
CA ALA A 134 -14.69 -15.83 10.72
C ALA A 134 -14.01 -14.50 11.15
N PRO A 135 -12.82 -14.55 11.77
CA PRO A 135 -12.18 -13.34 12.27
C PRO A 135 -11.93 -12.33 11.12
N PRO A 136 -12.06 -11.02 11.40
CA PRO A 136 -11.90 -9.99 10.39
C PRO A 136 -10.44 -9.94 9.92
N LEU A 137 -10.26 -9.89 8.59
CA LEU A 137 -8.96 -9.64 7.98
C LEU A 137 -8.78 -8.13 7.75
N PRO A 138 -7.52 -7.64 7.66
CA PRO A 138 -7.26 -6.27 7.26
C PRO A 138 -7.95 -5.96 5.93
N SER A 139 -8.74 -4.90 5.89
CA SER A 139 -9.45 -4.50 4.68
C SER A 139 -8.45 -4.11 3.58
N PRO A 140 -8.55 -4.68 2.37
CA PRO A 140 -7.69 -4.28 1.27
C PRO A 140 -7.89 -2.81 0.89
N LYS A 141 -6.88 -2.19 0.27
CA LYS A 141 -7.04 -0.86 -0.34
C LYS A 141 -8.16 -0.89 -1.38
N SER A 142 -8.92 0.21 -1.46
CA SER A 142 -9.96 0.36 -2.47
C SER A 142 -9.36 0.41 -3.89
N PRO A 143 -9.86 -0.40 -4.84
CA PRO A 143 -9.46 -0.31 -6.25
C PRO A 143 -9.65 1.08 -6.85
N ARG A 144 -10.65 1.85 -6.39
CA ARG A 144 -10.92 3.22 -6.85
C ARG A 144 -9.77 4.20 -6.60
N ASN A 145 -8.81 3.85 -5.73
CA ASN A 145 -7.61 4.65 -5.48
C ASN A 145 -6.53 4.45 -6.56
N LEU A 146 -6.62 3.37 -7.34
CA LEU A 146 -5.59 2.95 -8.30
C LEU A 146 -6.07 3.00 -9.74
N VAL A 147 -7.35 2.66 -9.95
CA VAL A 147 -7.96 2.55 -11.26
C VAL A 147 -8.59 3.88 -11.67
N ARG A 148 -8.24 4.38 -12.86
CA ARG A 148 -8.85 5.59 -13.43
C ARG A 148 -10.12 5.23 -14.19
N GLU A 149 -11.20 5.96 -13.95
CA GLU A 149 -12.50 5.69 -14.57
C GLU A 149 -12.84 6.81 -15.57
N TYR A 150 -13.19 6.43 -16.80
CA TYR A 150 -13.71 7.32 -17.84
C TYR A 150 -15.16 6.94 -18.15
N SER A 151 -16.04 7.18 -17.17
CA SER A 151 -17.49 6.95 -17.22
C SER A 151 -18.20 7.96 -16.33
N ASP A 152 -19.47 8.23 -16.64
CA ASP A 152 -20.37 9.00 -15.78
C ASP A 152 -20.82 8.21 -14.54
N VAL A 153 -20.63 6.87 -14.57
CA VAL A 153 -20.96 5.96 -13.48
C VAL A 153 -19.68 5.34 -12.92
N ARG A 154 -19.66 5.03 -11.62
CA ARG A 154 -18.55 4.29 -11.00
C ARG A 154 -18.55 2.85 -11.49
N LEU A 155 -17.48 2.46 -12.18
CA LEU A 155 -17.23 1.14 -12.74
C LEU A 155 -16.35 0.29 -11.82
N ALA A 156 -15.32 0.88 -11.20
CA ALA A 156 -14.42 0.15 -10.32
C ALA A 156 -15.13 -0.19 -8.99
N PRO A 157 -14.97 -1.42 -8.47
CA PRO A 157 -15.58 -1.80 -7.20
C PRO A 157 -15.02 -0.94 -6.06
N ALA A 158 -15.91 -0.52 -5.14
CA ALA A 158 -15.51 0.26 -3.97
C ALA A 158 -14.62 -0.56 -3.03
N THR A 159 -14.91 -1.85 -2.89
CA THR A 159 -14.15 -2.81 -2.09
C THR A 159 -13.91 -4.08 -2.90
N ILE A 160 -12.70 -4.63 -2.80
CA ILE A 160 -12.35 -5.89 -3.48
C ILE A 160 -12.55 -7.12 -2.58
N GLY A 161 -12.67 -6.92 -1.27
CA GLY A 161 -12.72 -8.01 -0.28
C GLY A 161 -13.91 -8.97 -0.44
N LEU A 162 -15.06 -8.49 -0.93
CA LEU A 162 -16.23 -9.31 -1.27
C LEU A 162 -15.98 -10.26 -2.45
N TRP A 163 -15.02 -9.91 -3.31
CA TRP A 163 -14.76 -10.60 -4.56
C TRP A 163 -13.52 -11.47 -4.50
N LEU A 164 -12.78 -11.47 -3.39
CA LEU A 164 -11.59 -12.29 -3.19
C LEU A 164 -11.90 -13.41 -2.21
N LEU A 165 -11.65 -14.65 -2.63
CA LEU A 165 -11.71 -15.79 -1.72
C LEU A 165 -10.63 -15.69 -0.65
N ARG A 166 -10.98 -16.10 0.56
CA ARG A 166 -10.00 -16.27 1.63
C ARG A 166 -9.09 -17.47 1.38
N GLN A 167 -9.67 -18.56 0.86
CA GLN A 167 -8.95 -19.76 0.45
C GLN A 167 -9.38 -20.15 -0.97
N PRO A 168 -8.43 -20.48 -1.87
CA PRO A 168 -8.78 -20.92 -3.22
C PRO A 168 -9.70 -22.15 -3.19
N MET A 169 -10.84 -22.05 -3.86
CA MET A 169 -11.80 -23.15 -3.99
C MET A 169 -12.64 -23.00 -5.26
N TRP A 170 -13.22 -24.11 -5.70
CA TRP A 170 -14.13 -24.16 -6.84
C TRP A 170 -15.25 -25.16 -6.60
N LEU A 171 -16.50 -24.69 -6.68
CA LEU A 171 -17.70 -25.51 -6.53
C LEU A 171 -18.37 -25.69 -7.91
N GLU A 172 -17.87 -26.66 -8.69
CA GLU A 172 -18.27 -26.85 -10.10
C GLU A 172 -19.78 -27.03 -10.30
N ARG A 173 -20.46 -27.72 -9.36
CA ARG A 173 -21.89 -28.07 -9.48
C ARG A 173 -22.82 -27.13 -8.72
N ASP A 174 -22.31 -26.05 -8.15
CA ASP A 174 -23.09 -25.12 -7.34
C ASP A 174 -23.45 -23.85 -8.15
N PRO A 175 -24.73 -23.67 -8.54
CA PRO A 175 -25.12 -22.56 -9.40
C PRO A 175 -24.97 -21.19 -8.73
N VAL A 176 -25.14 -21.11 -7.41
CA VAL A 176 -24.97 -19.87 -6.63
C VAL A 176 -23.50 -19.47 -6.62
N PHE A 177 -22.61 -20.41 -6.28
CA PHE A 177 -21.18 -20.17 -6.30
C PHE A 177 -20.69 -19.83 -7.71
N ARG A 178 -21.16 -20.53 -8.75
CA ARG A 178 -20.81 -20.21 -10.15
C ARG A 178 -21.25 -18.80 -10.53
N ARG A 179 -22.43 -18.37 -10.10
CA ARG A 179 -22.90 -17.00 -10.32
C ARG A 179 -22.00 -15.99 -9.61
N TRP A 180 -21.69 -16.23 -8.34
CA TRP A 180 -20.75 -15.41 -7.58
C TRP A 180 -19.38 -15.35 -8.27
N ALA A 181 -18.84 -16.48 -8.72
CA ALA A 181 -17.54 -16.56 -9.37
C ALA A 181 -17.48 -15.76 -10.68
N THR A 182 -18.56 -15.76 -11.48
CA THR A 182 -18.67 -14.91 -12.68
C THR A 182 -18.61 -13.43 -12.31
N LEU A 183 -19.39 -12.99 -11.32
CA LEU A 183 -19.38 -11.61 -10.84
C LEU A 183 -18.01 -11.24 -10.25
N ALA A 184 -17.44 -12.10 -9.40
CA ALA A 184 -16.15 -11.89 -8.75
C ALA A 184 -15.01 -11.78 -9.78
N THR A 185 -15.01 -12.61 -10.82
CA THR A 185 -14.02 -12.55 -11.91
C THR A 185 -14.09 -11.20 -12.61
N ARG A 186 -15.31 -10.77 -12.98
CA ARG A 186 -15.51 -9.47 -13.61
C ARG A 186 -15.02 -8.33 -12.71
N GLN A 187 -15.38 -8.34 -11.42
CA GLN A 187 -14.99 -7.29 -10.47
C GLN A 187 -13.48 -7.29 -10.20
N CYS A 188 -12.85 -8.46 -10.13
CA CYS A 188 -11.40 -8.59 -10.01
C CYS A 188 -10.68 -8.03 -11.24
N LEU A 189 -11.15 -8.32 -12.45
CA LEU A 189 -10.59 -7.76 -13.68
C LEU A 189 -10.68 -6.23 -13.70
N LEU A 190 -11.83 -5.67 -13.32
CA LEU A 190 -12.01 -4.22 -13.22
C LEU A 190 -11.06 -3.59 -12.18
N ALA A 191 -10.73 -4.32 -11.11
CA ALA A 191 -9.87 -3.84 -10.03
C ALA A 191 -8.37 -3.92 -10.31
N ILE A 192 -7.91 -4.72 -11.30
CA ILE A 192 -6.49 -4.85 -11.65
C ILE A 192 -6.10 -4.04 -12.91
N GLY A 193 -7.07 -3.48 -13.62
CA GLY A 193 -6.83 -2.59 -14.76
C GLY A 193 -6.30 -1.22 -14.33
N ASN A 194 -5.56 -0.52 -15.20
CA ASN A 194 -5.17 0.87 -14.89
C ASN A 194 -6.27 1.87 -15.21
N GLU A 195 -7.03 1.63 -16.27
CA GLU A 195 -8.11 2.52 -16.68
C GLU A 195 -9.33 1.71 -17.12
N LEU A 196 -10.51 2.25 -16.85
CA LEU A 196 -11.79 1.71 -17.28
C LEU A 196 -12.44 2.73 -18.22
N GLN A 197 -12.90 2.27 -19.38
CA GLN A 197 -13.62 3.09 -20.34
C GLN A 197 -15.03 2.52 -20.50
N ASP A 198 -16.01 3.40 -20.54
CA ASP A 198 -17.40 3.05 -20.84
C ASP A 198 -17.64 3.02 -22.35
N SER A 199 -18.63 2.24 -22.79
CA SER A 199 -19.14 2.21 -24.17
C SER A 199 -18.09 1.90 -25.27
N PRO A 200 -17.63 0.63 -25.40
CA PRO A 200 -17.96 -0.53 -24.57
C PRO A 200 -17.11 -0.60 -23.30
N LEU A 201 -17.62 -1.29 -22.27
CA LEU A 201 -16.88 -1.48 -21.02
C LEU A 201 -15.56 -2.21 -21.29
N SER A 202 -14.45 -1.48 -21.18
CA SER A 202 -13.12 -1.99 -21.46
C SER A 202 -12.12 -1.65 -20.37
N ILE A 203 -11.15 -2.52 -20.22
CA ILE A 203 -10.11 -2.54 -19.19
C ILE A 203 -8.78 -2.31 -19.87
N VAL A 204 -8.11 -1.24 -19.50
CA VAL A 204 -6.84 -0.81 -20.08
C VAL A 204 -5.71 -1.18 -19.14
N PHE A 205 -4.75 -1.93 -19.68
CA PHE A 205 -3.49 -2.27 -19.03
C PHE A 205 -2.36 -1.45 -19.65
N LYS A 206 -1.71 -0.60 -18.85
CA LYS A 206 -0.57 0.21 -19.28
C LYS A 206 0.70 -0.60 -19.20
N GLY A 207 1.34 -0.76 -20.36
CA GLY A 207 2.68 -1.30 -20.53
C GLY A 207 3.18 -0.93 -21.92
N PRO A 208 4.42 -1.31 -22.27
CA PRO A 208 4.88 -1.32 -23.66
C PRO A 208 4.73 -2.74 -24.25
N PRO A 209 3.76 -3.01 -25.14
CA PRO A 209 2.67 -2.15 -25.63
C PRO A 209 1.48 -2.03 -24.67
N ARG A 210 0.57 -1.08 -24.95
CA ARG A 210 -0.68 -0.87 -24.22
C ARG A 210 -1.69 -1.95 -24.62
N GLY A 211 -2.31 -2.60 -23.63
CA GLY A 211 -3.34 -3.62 -23.84
C GLY A 211 -4.73 -3.14 -23.46
N VAL A 212 -5.75 -3.54 -24.22
CA VAL A 212 -7.17 -3.27 -23.99
C VAL A 212 -7.96 -4.57 -24.04
N MET A 213 -8.68 -4.86 -22.97
CA MET A 213 -9.54 -6.03 -22.82
C MET A 213 -10.99 -5.58 -22.70
N LEU A 214 -11.93 -6.27 -23.35
CA LEU A 214 -13.35 -6.07 -23.05
C LEU A 214 -13.68 -6.75 -21.72
N ALA A 215 -14.40 -6.07 -20.84
CA ALA A 215 -14.85 -6.70 -19.60
C ALA A 215 -15.82 -7.85 -19.94
N PRO A 216 -15.73 -9.00 -19.25
CA PRO A 216 -16.70 -10.08 -19.44
C PRO A 216 -18.13 -9.61 -19.17
N ASP A 217 -19.07 -10.13 -19.95
CA ASP A 217 -20.50 -9.93 -19.69
C ASP A 217 -20.87 -10.50 -18.31
N VAL A 218 -21.87 -9.90 -17.66
CA VAL A 218 -22.35 -10.39 -16.34
C VAL A 218 -22.89 -11.82 -16.40
N ASN A 219 -23.31 -12.28 -17.58
CA ASN A 219 -23.80 -13.62 -17.84
C ASN A 219 -22.76 -14.53 -18.53
N ALA A 220 -21.50 -14.09 -18.60
CA ALA A 220 -20.44 -14.92 -19.15
C ALA A 220 -20.24 -16.19 -18.30
N ASN A 221 -20.02 -17.31 -18.97
CA ASN A 221 -19.65 -18.54 -18.29
C ASN A 221 -18.15 -18.51 -17.98
N VAL A 222 -17.80 -18.38 -16.70
CA VAL A 222 -16.41 -18.40 -16.25
C VAL A 222 -16.05 -19.81 -15.81
N ASP A 223 -14.98 -20.36 -16.39
CA ASP A 223 -14.41 -21.64 -15.94
C ASP A 223 -13.46 -21.49 -14.75
N GLU A 224 -13.13 -22.62 -14.11
CA GLU A 224 -12.23 -22.69 -12.96
C GLU A 224 -10.86 -22.09 -13.23
N THR A 225 -10.34 -22.31 -14.44
CA THR A 225 -8.96 -21.95 -14.78
C THR A 225 -8.78 -20.46 -14.91
N LEU A 226 -9.74 -19.78 -15.57
CA LEU A 226 -9.79 -18.33 -15.68
C LEU A 226 -10.08 -17.72 -14.30
N PHE A 227 -11.09 -18.21 -13.59
CA PHE A 227 -11.43 -17.74 -12.24
C PHE A 227 -10.20 -17.78 -11.32
N THR A 228 -9.51 -18.92 -11.25
CA THR A 228 -8.34 -19.12 -10.39
C THR A 228 -7.19 -18.19 -10.78
N ALA A 229 -6.94 -18.02 -12.08
CA ALA A 229 -5.86 -17.15 -12.55
C ALA A 229 -6.12 -15.66 -12.22
N VAL A 230 -7.38 -15.21 -12.38
CA VAL A 230 -7.80 -13.85 -12.06
C VAL A 230 -7.82 -13.62 -10.54
N GLN A 231 -8.34 -14.57 -9.75
CA GLN A 231 -8.30 -14.53 -8.29
C GLN A 231 -6.87 -14.39 -7.77
N ALA A 232 -5.95 -15.25 -8.23
CA ALA A 232 -4.55 -15.20 -7.80
C ALA A 232 -3.88 -13.86 -8.15
N SER A 233 -4.21 -13.30 -9.31
CA SER A 233 -3.69 -12.01 -9.76
C SER A 233 -4.18 -10.86 -8.88
N ALA A 234 -5.48 -10.79 -8.63
CA ALA A 234 -6.08 -9.76 -7.77
C ALA A 234 -5.66 -9.94 -6.30
N GLN A 235 -5.61 -11.16 -5.79
CA GLN A 235 -5.14 -11.45 -4.43
C GLN A 235 -3.70 -10.98 -4.24
N TRP A 236 -2.77 -11.28 -5.17
CA TRP A 236 -1.39 -10.81 -5.05
C TRP A 236 -1.27 -9.28 -5.00
N VAL A 237 -2.10 -8.55 -5.75
CA VAL A 237 -2.08 -7.08 -5.73
C VAL A 237 -2.59 -6.54 -4.39
N TYR A 238 -3.67 -7.12 -3.86
CA TYR A 238 -4.45 -6.56 -2.76
C TYR A 238 -4.19 -7.20 -1.39
N GLU A 239 -3.44 -8.31 -1.30
CA GLU A 239 -3.13 -9.00 -0.04
C GLU A 239 -2.28 -8.16 0.93
N ALA A 240 -1.46 -7.24 0.40
CA ALA A 240 -0.58 -6.36 1.16
C ALA A 240 -0.92 -4.89 0.87
N PRO A 241 -1.78 -4.23 1.67
CA PRO A 241 -2.23 -2.86 1.43
C PRO A 241 -1.11 -1.82 1.28
N THR A 242 0.02 -2.03 1.96
CA THR A 242 1.20 -1.16 1.89
C THR A 242 1.93 -1.24 0.56
N GLU A 243 1.79 -2.35 -0.16
CA GLU A 243 2.54 -2.66 -1.38
C GLU A 243 1.68 -2.61 -2.65
N THR A 244 0.36 -2.43 -2.51
CA THR A 244 -0.59 -2.43 -3.63
C THR A 244 -0.21 -1.45 -4.74
N GLU A 245 0.29 -0.26 -4.37
CA GLU A 245 0.72 0.78 -5.34
C GLU A 245 1.95 0.36 -6.15
N MET A 246 2.77 -0.55 -5.63
CA MET A 246 3.92 -1.10 -6.33
C MET A 246 3.53 -2.34 -7.15
N ARG A 247 2.72 -3.24 -6.58
CA ARG A 247 2.32 -4.50 -7.23
C ARG A 247 1.35 -4.29 -8.40
N HIS A 248 0.39 -3.38 -8.26
CA HIS A 248 -0.63 -3.10 -9.27
C HIS A 248 -0.05 -2.71 -10.65
N PRO A 249 0.84 -1.69 -10.77
CA PRO A 249 1.43 -1.35 -12.07
C PRO A 249 2.35 -2.42 -12.64
N LEU A 250 3.03 -3.23 -11.79
CA LEU A 250 3.84 -4.35 -12.26
C LEU A 250 2.99 -5.43 -12.92
N LEU A 251 1.91 -5.87 -12.25
CA LEU A 251 0.97 -6.83 -12.83
C LEU A 251 0.39 -6.32 -14.14
N SER A 252 -0.10 -5.08 -14.14
CA SER A 252 -0.71 -4.50 -15.33
C SER A 252 0.26 -4.42 -16.51
N ALA A 253 1.51 -4.04 -16.26
CA ALA A 253 2.52 -3.98 -17.32
C ALA A 253 2.82 -5.37 -17.89
N GLU A 254 2.88 -6.41 -17.06
CA GLU A 254 3.08 -7.78 -17.53
C GLU A 254 1.87 -8.32 -18.30
N ILE A 255 0.64 -8.03 -17.87
CA ILE A 255 -0.58 -8.37 -18.64
C ILE A 255 -0.56 -7.67 -20.01
N ALA A 256 -0.20 -6.38 -20.03
CA ALA A 256 -0.18 -5.59 -21.26
C ALA A 256 0.79 -6.15 -22.32
N ARG A 257 1.88 -6.81 -21.92
CA ARG A 257 2.84 -7.43 -22.86
C ARG A 257 2.24 -8.54 -23.72
N PHE A 258 1.14 -9.15 -23.28
CA PHE A 258 0.43 -10.17 -24.06
C PHE A 258 -0.56 -9.58 -25.06
N SER A 259 -0.64 -8.24 -25.17
CA SER A 259 -1.54 -7.63 -26.14
C SER A 259 -1.11 -7.98 -27.56
N SER A 260 -2.09 -8.17 -28.44
CA SER A 260 -1.82 -8.32 -29.88
C SER A 260 -1.19 -7.05 -30.47
N VAL A 261 -0.77 -7.12 -31.74
CA VAL A 261 -0.26 -5.95 -32.48
C VAL A 261 -1.25 -4.79 -32.48
N ASP A 262 -2.57 -5.08 -32.47
CA ASP A 262 -3.64 -4.09 -32.40
C ASP A 262 -3.94 -3.61 -30.96
N GLY A 263 -3.16 -4.03 -29.97
CA GLY A 263 -3.33 -3.69 -28.56
C GLY A 263 -4.52 -4.36 -27.89
N LYS A 264 -5.06 -5.45 -28.45
CA LYS A 264 -6.21 -6.17 -27.89
C LYS A 264 -5.76 -7.32 -26.98
N LEU A 265 -6.51 -7.54 -25.91
CA LEU A 265 -6.33 -8.62 -24.93
C LEU A 265 -7.63 -9.40 -24.77
N GLN A 266 -7.50 -10.68 -24.46
CA GLN A 266 -8.61 -11.55 -24.08
C GLN A 266 -8.46 -11.96 -22.62
N ALA A 267 -9.57 -12.21 -21.94
CA ALA A 267 -9.55 -12.77 -20.60
C ALA A 267 -9.20 -14.26 -20.67
N ASP A 268 -7.90 -14.58 -20.65
CA ASP A 268 -7.39 -15.94 -20.83
C ASP A 268 -6.43 -16.32 -19.68
N PRO A 269 -6.61 -17.47 -19.00
CA PRO A 269 -5.68 -17.94 -17.97
C PRO A 269 -4.23 -18.08 -18.47
N ALA A 270 -4.01 -18.35 -19.75
CA ALA A 270 -2.69 -18.41 -20.37
C ALA A 270 -1.98 -17.05 -20.41
N ILE A 271 -2.70 -15.94 -20.21
CA ILE A 271 -2.15 -14.59 -20.05
C ILE A 271 -1.91 -14.29 -18.57
N PHE A 272 -2.91 -14.52 -17.73
CA PHE A 272 -2.84 -14.10 -16.32
C PHE A 272 -1.80 -14.86 -15.50
N ARG A 273 -1.64 -16.19 -15.70
CA ARG A 273 -0.67 -16.97 -14.92
C ARG A 273 0.77 -16.53 -15.21
N PRO A 274 1.24 -16.48 -16.47
CA PRO A 274 2.60 -16.02 -16.74
C PRO A 274 2.82 -14.55 -16.42
N ALA A 275 1.80 -13.69 -16.59
CA ALA A 275 1.89 -12.28 -16.20
C ALA A 275 2.08 -12.11 -14.68
N LEU A 276 1.37 -12.90 -13.87
CA LEU A 276 1.54 -12.91 -12.42
C LEU A 276 2.95 -13.37 -12.02
N ASP A 277 3.46 -14.44 -12.64
CA ASP A 277 4.81 -14.94 -12.37
C ASP A 277 5.88 -13.90 -12.76
N GLY A 278 5.71 -13.26 -13.93
CA GLY A 278 6.56 -12.15 -14.38
C GLY A 278 6.52 -10.96 -13.43
N ALA A 279 5.34 -10.60 -12.92
CA ALA A 279 5.17 -9.47 -12.03
C ALA A 279 5.78 -9.74 -10.64
N ARG A 280 5.65 -10.97 -10.13
CA ARG A 280 6.34 -11.43 -8.91
C ARG A 280 7.85 -11.37 -9.06
N LEU A 281 8.38 -11.89 -10.17
CA LEU A 281 9.81 -11.82 -10.46
C LEU A 281 10.30 -10.37 -10.57
N ALA A 282 9.56 -9.50 -11.25
CA ALA A 282 9.90 -8.09 -11.38
C ALA A 282 9.87 -7.36 -10.02
N TYR A 283 8.91 -7.70 -9.17
CA TYR A 283 8.81 -7.20 -7.79
C TYR A 283 10.04 -7.64 -6.96
N ASP A 284 10.38 -8.92 -6.98
CA ASP A 284 11.54 -9.47 -6.26
C ASP A 284 12.86 -8.85 -6.74
N LEU A 285 13.01 -8.67 -8.06
CA LEU A 285 14.15 -7.97 -8.65
C LEU A 285 14.19 -6.49 -8.25
N GLY A 286 13.05 -5.82 -8.20
CA GLY A 286 12.94 -4.43 -7.75
C GLY A 286 13.39 -4.26 -6.30
N LEU A 287 12.95 -5.16 -5.41
CA LEU A 287 13.40 -5.20 -4.01
C LEU A 287 14.92 -5.45 -3.93
N SER A 288 15.44 -6.38 -4.73
CA SER A 288 16.88 -6.68 -4.74
C SER A 288 17.73 -5.47 -5.18
N LYS A 289 17.29 -4.72 -6.20
CA LYS A 289 17.96 -3.49 -6.66
C LYS A 289 17.92 -2.39 -5.62
N LEU A 290 16.76 -2.19 -4.98
CA LEU A 290 16.64 -1.25 -3.86
C LEU A 290 17.62 -1.60 -2.73
N SER A 291 17.79 -2.88 -2.42
CA SER A 291 18.78 -3.33 -1.43
C SER A 291 20.23 -3.06 -1.87
N SER A 292 20.56 -3.26 -3.15
CA SER A 292 21.89 -3.02 -3.72
C SER A 292 22.25 -1.54 -3.75
N ASP A 293 21.30 -0.69 -4.17
CA ASP A 293 21.46 0.76 -4.15
C ASP A 293 21.62 1.28 -2.71
N THR A 294 20.94 0.65 -1.74
CA THR A 294 21.13 0.94 -0.31
C THR A 294 22.53 0.57 0.18
N LEU A 295 23.07 -0.59 -0.23
CA LEU A 295 24.46 -0.98 0.07
C LEU A 295 25.49 -0.05 -0.60
N LYS A 296 25.20 0.43 -1.81
CA LYS A 296 26.03 1.42 -2.49
C LYS A 296 26.01 2.77 -1.78
N MET A 297 24.83 3.24 -1.36
CA MET A 297 24.69 4.46 -0.55
C MET A 297 25.48 4.36 0.77
N LEU A 298 25.46 3.20 1.45
CA LEU A 298 26.31 2.95 2.63
C LEU A 298 27.80 3.00 2.31
N THR A 299 28.21 2.54 1.13
CA THR A 299 29.61 2.57 0.67
C THR A 299 30.06 4.00 0.35
N ASP A 300 29.22 4.78 -0.34
CA ASP A 300 29.48 6.19 -0.65
C ASP A 300 29.53 7.03 0.64
N LEU A 301 28.70 6.70 1.63
CA LEU A 301 28.71 7.36 2.94
C LEU A 301 30.01 7.06 3.71
N ARG A 302 30.49 5.80 3.72
CA ARG A 302 31.81 5.46 4.28
C ARG A 302 32.94 6.23 3.60
N LYS A 303 32.88 6.36 2.27
CA LYS A 303 33.88 7.12 1.50
C LYS A 303 33.85 8.61 1.84
N SER A 304 32.66 9.21 1.91
CA SER A 304 32.50 10.61 2.31
C SER A 304 33.05 10.87 3.72
N VAL A 305 32.80 9.96 4.66
CA VAL A 305 33.33 10.06 6.04
C VAL A 305 34.86 9.91 6.06
N LEU A 306 35.42 9.03 5.23
CA LEU A 306 36.87 8.88 5.08
C LEU A 306 37.52 10.14 4.49
N ASP A 307 36.95 10.70 3.42
CA ASP A 307 37.42 11.93 2.77
C ASP A 307 37.34 13.15 3.72
N GLU A 308 36.34 13.16 4.59
CA GLU A 308 36.19 14.20 5.61
C GLU A 308 37.19 14.03 6.77
N ALA A 309 37.50 12.78 7.16
CA ALA A 309 38.54 12.49 8.15
C ALA A 309 39.94 12.90 7.67
N THR A 310 40.28 12.72 6.38
CA THR A 310 41.53 13.20 5.79
C THR A 310 41.60 14.73 5.81
N LYS A 311 40.50 15.43 5.52
CA LYS A 311 40.44 16.90 5.59
C LYS A 311 40.70 17.44 7.01
N VAL A 312 40.17 16.77 8.04
CA VAL A 312 40.44 17.11 9.45
C VAL A 312 41.89 16.85 9.84
N SER A 313 42.48 15.76 9.35
CA SER A 313 43.92 15.49 9.49
C SER A 313 44.77 16.60 8.84
N ASP A 314 44.41 17.05 7.65
CA ASP A 314 45.15 18.10 6.94
C ASP A 314 45.06 19.46 7.65
N SER A 315 43.89 19.81 8.18
CA SER A 315 43.74 21.01 9.03
C SER A 315 44.61 20.94 10.30
N SER A 316 44.75 19.75 10.89
CA SER A 316 45.63 19.53 12.05
C SER A 316 47.11 19.69 11.69
N ARG A 317 47.54 19.22 10.50
CA ARG A 317 48.92 19.46 10.02
C ARG A 317 49.18 20.94 9.76
N GLN A 318 48.21 21.64 9.19
CA GLN A 318 48.32 23.08 8.91
C GLN A 318 48.45 23.90 10.20
N LEU A 319 47.72 23.51 11.26
CA LEU A 319 47.88 24.08 12.60
C LEU A 319 49.29 23.88 13.16
N VAL A 320 49.82 22.66 13.11
CA VAL A 320 51.17 22.34 13.59
C VAL A 320 52.23 23.14 12.82
N ALA A 321 52.09 23.24 11.50
CA ALA A 321 52.99 24.03 10.67
C ALA A 321 52.95 25.52 11.04
N SER A 322 51.76 26.10 11.21
CA SER A 322 51.61 27.50 11.58
C SER A 322 52.23 27.84 12.94
N VAL A 323 52.12 26.93 13.91
CA VAL A 323 52.72 27.12 15.24
C VAL A 323 54.24 27.01 15.16
N ALA A 324 54.77 26.05 14.42
CA ALA A 324 56.21 25.91 14.19
C ALA A 324 56.81 27.15 13.50
N THR A 325 56.13 27.69 12.49
CA THR A 325 56.53 28.94 11.84
C THR A 325 56.51 30.10 12.82
N THR A 326 55.45 30.22 13.63
CA THR A 326 55.31 31.32 14.61
C THR A 326 56.38 31.27 15.69
N LEU A 327 56.68 30.08 16.22
CA LEU A 327 57.76 29.88 17.19
C LEU A 327 59.14 30.18 16.58
N SER A 328 59.38 29.74 15.34
CA SER A 328 60.64 30.01 14.62
C SER A 328 60.86 31.51 14.38
N VAL A 329 59.79 32.22 13.99
CA VAL A 329 59.80 33.69 13.86
C VAL A 329 60.06 34.36 15.21
N GLY A 330 59.42 33.88 16.29
CA GLY A 330 59.64 34.37 17.64
C GLY A 330 61.09 34.23 18.11
N VAL A 331 61.70 33.06 17.94
CA VAL A 331 63.12 32.82 18.25
C VAL A 331 64.04 33.70 17.41
N GLY A 332 63.75 33.84 16.11
CA GLY A 332 64.51 34.72 15.20
C GLY A 332 64.45 36.18 15.61
N LEU A 333 63.30 36.67 16.07
CA LEU A 333 63.11 38.03 16.57
C LEU A 333 63.90 38.29 17.86
N VAL A 334 63.94 37.34 18.80
CA VAL A 334 64.76 37.45 20.02
C VAL A 334 66.25 37.48 19.66
N ALA A 335 66.70 36.60 18.75
CA ALA A 335 68.08 36.58 18.28
C ALA A 335 68.47 37.88 17.55
N ALA A 336 67.59 38.43 16.71
CA ALA A 336 67.81 39.70 16.02
C ALA A 336 67.88 40.88 16.98
N LYS A 337 67.06 40.88 18.05
CA LYS A 337 67.13 41.92 19.08
C LYS A 337 68.49 41.89 19.80
N ILE A 338 68.93 40.70 20.24
CA ILE A 338 70.19 40.54 20.99
C ILE A 338 71.42 40.79 20.10
N GLY A 339 71.37 40.36 18.83
CA GLY A 339 72.52 40.42 17.92
C GLY A 339 72.65 41.71 17.12
N ALA A 340 71.55 42.42 16.84
CA ALA A 340 71.53 43.57 15.92
C ALA A 340 71.00 44.88 16.52
N ASN A 341 70.74 44.94 17.84
CA ASN A 341 70.16 46.12 18.52
C ASN A 341 68.89 46.66 17.81
N ALA A 342 68.04 45.74 17.34
CA ALA A 342 66.79 46.10 16.69
C ALA A 342 65.83 46.82 17.66
N ASP A 343 65.13 47.84 17.17
CA ASP A 343 64.14 48.59 17.96
C ASP A 343 63.06 47.64 18.52
N GLY A 344 62.96 47.60 19.85
CA GLY A 344 62.03 46.75 20.58
C GLY A 344 60.57 46.98 20.20
N ARG A 345 60.22 48.16 19.66
CA ARG A 345 58.86 48.48 19.17
C ARG A 345 58.50 47.66 17.93
N ILE A 346 59.43 47.52 16.98
CA ILE A 346 59.20 46.76 15.74
C ILE A 346 59.08 45.27 16.06
N VAL A 347 59.95 44.77 16.95
CA VAL A 347 59.92 43.38 17.43
C VAL A 347 58.59 43.06 18.11
N GLY A 348 58.07 43.97 18.95
CA GLY A 348 56.77 43.84 19.59
C GLY A 348 55.62 43.79 18.58
N VAL A 349 55.60 44.66 17.56
CA VAL A 349 54.55 44.69 16.54
C VAL A 349 54.50 43.37 15.74
N VAL A 350 55.65 42.84 15.32
CA VAL A 350 55.70 41.57 14.56
C VAL A 350 55.24 40.39 15.42
N ALA A 351 55.61 40.37 16.71
CA ALA A 351 55.15 39.34 17.65
C ALA A 351 53.63 39.36 17.88
N VAL A 352 53.04 40.55 17.95
CA VAL A 352 51.57 40.73 18.06
C VAL A 352 50.89 40.20 16.79
N ILE A 353 51.38 40.54 15.60
CA ILE A 353 50.81 40.08 14.32
C ILE A 353 50.86 38.54 14.23
N ALA A 354 51.99 37.93 14.57
CA ALA A 354 52.14 36.47 14.54
C ALA A 354 51.20 35.77 15.54
N THR A 355 50.94 36.39 16.70
CA THR A 355 50.02 35.84 17.69
C THR A 355 48.56 35.98 17.27
N VAL A 356 48.18 37.13 16.70
CA VAL A 356 46.85 37.34 16.10
C VAL A 356 46.59 36.30 15.00
N TYR A 357 47.62 35.99 14.20
CA TYR A 357 47.53 34.95 13.18
C TYR A 357 47.24 33.57 13.78
N VAL A 358 47.97 33.13 14.82
CA VAL A 358 47.68 31.85 15.51
C VAL A 358 46.26 31.84 16.11
N PHE A 359 45.84 32.94 16.74
CA PHE A 359 44.48 33.07 17.26
C PHE A 359 43.42 32.95 16.16
N SER A 360 43.65 33.53 14.99
CA SER A 360 42.71 33.48 13.86
C SER A 360 42.49 32.07 13.34
N ILE A 361 43.55 31.25 13.29
CA ILE A 361 43.47 29.85 12.84
C ILE A 361 42.76 28.99 13.89
N VAL A 362 43.06 29.20 15.17
CA VAL A 362 42.38 28.50 16.28
C VAL A 362 40.88 28.84 16.27
N TRP A 363 40.54 30.12 16.10
CA TRP A 363 39.14 30.57 16.03
C TRP A 363 38.40 29.99 14.82
N ALA A 364 39.04 29.98 13.64
CA ALA A 364 38.45 29.41 12.44
C ALA A 364 38.14 27.91 12.61
N GLY A 365 39.01 27.14 13.28
CA GLY A 365 38.76 25.73 13.52
C GLY A 365 37.71 25.45 14.60
N PHE A 366 37.60 26.26 15.64
CA PHE A 366 36.45 26.17 16.56
C PHE A 366 35.13 26.43 15.84
N ARG A 367 35.07 27.46 14.99
CA ARG A 367 33.86 27.77 14.21
C ARG A 367 33.49 26.65 13.23
N ALA A 368 34.48 25.97 12.66
CA ALA A 368 34.25 24.82 11.79
C ALA A 368 33.65 23.64 12.58
N LEU A 369 34.14 23.37 13.80
CA LEU A 369 33.56 22.35 14.69
C LEU A 369 32.11 22.68 15.07
N ASP A 370 31.82 23.93 15.43
CA ASP A 370 30.45 24.35 15.77
C ASP A 370 29.49 24.25 14.58
N LEU A 371 29.96 24.56 13.37
CA LEU A 371 29.18 24.38 12.14
C LEU A 371 28.88 22.89 11.89
N GLN A 372 29.84 22.02 12.15
CA GLN A 372 29.68 20.57 12.02
C GLN A 372 28.66 20.02 13.03
N ASP A 373 28.68 20.50 14.27
CA ASP A 373 27.69 20.10 15.28
C ASP A 373 26.26 20.49 14.85
N ASN A 374 26.07 21.72 14.33
CA ASN A 374 24.78 22.18 13.83
C ASN A 374 24.25 21.39 12.61
N ILE A 375 25.14 20.99 11.70
CA ILE A 375 24.76 20.15 10.56
C ILE A 375 24.36 18.76 11.04
N ARG A 376 25.11 18.18 11.99
CA ARG A 376 24.84 16.86 12.53
C ARG A 376 23.50 16.79 13.24
N ASP A 377 23.13 17.83 14.00
CA ASP A 377 21.81 17.91 14.64
C ASP A 377 20.66 17.96 13.63
N GLN A 378 20.85 18.65 12.49
CA GLN A 378 19.86 18.65 11.41
C GLN A 378 19.73 17.26 10.76
N TRP A 379 20.83 16.56 10.54
CA TRP A 379 20.83 15.20 9.97
C TRP A 379 20.20 14.17 10.92
N LYS A 380 20.48 14.29 12.22
CA LYS A 380 19.91 13.45 13.28
C LYS A 380 18.38 13.37 13.20
N SER A 381 17.71 14.51 12.98
CA SER A 381 16.24 14.56 12.82
C SER A 381 15.69 13.82 11.59
N ARG A 382 16.48 13.71 10.51
CA ARG A 382 16.04 13.09 9.24
C ARG A 382 16.29 11.59 9.20
N THR A 383 17.24 11.09 9.98
CA THR A 383 17.68 9.68 9.92
C THR A 383 17.02 8.79 10.98
N TYR A 384 16.41 9.37 12.03
CA TYR A 384 15.77 8.60 13.12
C TYR A 384 14.62 7.68 12.72
N GLY A 385 14.04 7.86 11.53
CA GLY A 385 13.05 6.92 11.00
C GLY A 385 13.63 5.56 10.60
N PHE A 386 14.95 5.43 10.47
CA PHE A 386 15.59 4.31 9.77
C PHE A 386 16.71 3.61 10.56
N ILE A 387 17.20 4.17 11.68
CA ILE A 387 18.30 3.59 12.48
C ILE A 387 17.99 3.80 13.98
N SER A 388 18.24 2.76 14.80
CA SER A 388 18.10 2.85 16.26
C SER A 388 19.10 3.83 16.88
N GLN A 389 18.71 4.45 18.00
CA GLN A 389 19.52 5.45 18.72
C GLN A 389 20.94 4.96 19.03
N GLU A 390 21.07 3.70 19.46
CA GLU A 390 22.33 3.07 19.86
C GLU A 390 23.32 2.94 18.68
N SER A 391 22.81 2.54 17.51
CA SER A 391 23.65 2.42 16.31
C SER A 391 24.08 3.77 15.74
N TYR A 392 23.27 4.82 15.89
CA TYR A 392 23.66 6.17 15.49
C TYR A 392 24.80 6.71 16.37
N ASP A 393 24.70 6.49 17.68
CA ASP A 393 25.68 6.99 18.64
C ASP A 393 27.06 6.36 18.43
N ASP A 394 27.11 5.05 18.18
CA ASP A 394 28.36 4.32 17.95
C ASP A 394 29.02 4.68 16.60
N LEU A 395 28.22 4.83 15.54
CA LEU A 395 28.74 5.02 14.19
C LEU A 395 29.10 6.48 13.88
N VAL A 396 28.41 7.45 14.50
CA VAL A 396 28.51 8.86 14.13
C VAL A 396 28.89 9.72 15.33
N GLU A 397 28.21 9.57 16.46
CA GLU A 397 28.35 10.51 17.57
C GLU A 397 29.68 10.34 18.33
N TYR A 398 30.09 9.10 18.60
CA TYR A 398 31.32 8.78 19.32
C TYR A 398 32.62 9.11 18.54
N PRO A 399 32.79 8.72 17.26
CA PRO A 399 33.99 9.05 16.50
C PRO A 399 34.19 10.56 16.31
N ALA A 400 33.10 11.29 16.05
CA ALA A 400 33.12 12.74 15.89
C ALA A 400 33.51 13.46 17.19
N LYS A 401 32.93 13.05 18.33
CA LYS A 401 33.31 13.60 19.65
C LYS A 401 34.78 13.33 19.97
N LYS A 402 35.29 12.14 19.63
CA LYS A 402 36.70 11.78 19.83
C LYS A 402 37.66 12.63 18.97
N ALA A 403 37.32 12.87 17.71
CA ALA A 403 38.09 13.75 16.83
C ALA A 403 38.07 15.22 17.29
N ALA A 404 36.90 15.73 17.68
CA ALA A 404 36.77 17.08 18.24
C ALA A 404 37.56 17.24 19.55
N ALA A 405 37.56 16.24 20.42
CA ALA A 405 38.34 16.25 21.65
C ALA A 405 39.86 16.31 21.41
N ALA A 406 40.35 15.58 20.39
CA ALA A 406 41.75 15.64 19.98
C ALA A 406 42.13 17.04 19.48
N TYR A 407 41.32 17.63 18.59
CA TYR A 407 41.53 19.00 18.10
C TYR A 407 41.56 20.02 19.25
N ARG A 408 40.57 19.98 20.15
CA ARG A 408 40.49 20.91 21.30
C ARG A 408 41.67 20.78 22.25
N SER A 409 42.28 19.60 22.34
CA SER A 409 43.46 19.38 23.19
C SER A 409 44.70 20.00 22.56
N VAL A 410 44.90 19.80 21.25
CA VAL A 410 46.01 20.42 20.49
C VAL A 410 45.87 21.93 20.45
N ALA A 411 44.66 22.45 20.18
CA ALA A 411 44.40 23.89 20.14
C ALA A 411 44.71 24.59 21.47
N ARG A 412 44.38 23.96 22.61
CA ARG A 412 44.72 24.47 23.94
C ARG A 412 46.24 24.59 24.12
N ILE A 413 47.00 23.54 23.77
CA ILE A 413 48.46 23.55 23.87
C ILE A 413 49.07 24.67 23.00
N CYS A 414 48.57 24.84 21.77
CA CYS A 414 49.04 25.89 20.86
C CYS A 414 48.79 27.30 21.40
N LEU A 415 47.62 27.53 22.02
CA LEU A 415 47.27 28.79 22.65
C LEU A 415 48.18 29.12 23.84
N TYR A 416 48.49 28.13 24.67
CA TYR A 416 49.45 28.27 25.77
C TYR A 416 50.85 28.62 25.27
N LEU A 417 51.33 27.98 24.20
CA LEU A 417 52.64 28.28 23.62
C LEU A 417 52.70 29.68 23.01
N ALA A 418 51.65 30.10 22.29
CA ALA A 418 51.60 31.44 21.71
C ALA A 418 51.57 32.55 22.78
N THR A 419 50.82 32.36 23.86
CA THR A 419 50.75 33.31 24.98
C THR A 419 52.06 33.35 25.78
N ALA A 420 52.70 32.20 26.02
CA ALA A 420 54.02 32.14 26.64
C ALA A 420 55.09 32.86 25.79
N MET A 421 55.03 32.71 24.46
CA MET A 421 55.95 33.40 23.54
C MET A 421 55.84 34.93 23.64
N ILE A 422 54.62 35.49 23.69
CA ILE A 422 54.43 36.92 23.97
C ILE A 422 55.07 37.31 25.29
N GLY A 423 54.83 36.53 26.36
CA GLY A 423 55.37 36.80 27.69
C GLY A 423 56.90 36.90 27.69
N VAL A 424 57.58 35.99 26.99
CA VAL A 424 59.04 35.99 26.83
C VAL A 424 59.52 37.21 26.04
N ILE A 425 58.82 37.59 24.97
CA ILE A 425 59.19 38.75 24.14
C ILE A 425 58.99 40.06 24.93
N VAL A 426 57.88 40.21 25.65
CA VAL A 426 57.60 41.39 26.51
C VAL A 426 58.63 41.48 27.63
N TRP A 427 58.96 40.36 28.28
CA TRP A 427 60.01 40.31 29.30
C TRP A 427 61.36 40.73 28.72
N SER A 428 61.75 40.21 27.56
CA SER A 428 62.97 40.60 26.83
C SER A 428 62.98 42.08 26.42
N ILE A 429 61.82 42.68 26.18
CA ILE A 429 61.67 44.12 25.95
C ILE A 429 61.87 44.93 27.24
N ALA A 430 61.38 44.45 28.37
CA ALA A 430 61.47 45.14 29.65
C ALA A 430 62.85 45.04 30.34
N THR A 431 63.56 43.91 30.22
CA THR A 431 64.86 43.71 30.87
C THR A 431 66.05 44.24 30.08
N PHE A 432 65.91 44.41 28.76
CA PHE A 432 66.94 44.95 27.87
C PHE A 432 66.33 46.07 27.02
N PRO A 433 66.22 47.31 27.58
CA PRO A 433 65.63 48.45 26.87
C PRO A 433 66.42 48.87 25.63
#